data_AF-A0A8S2FZ96-F1
#
_entry.id   AF-A0A8S2FZ96-F1
#
_cell.length_a   1.000
_cell.length_b   1.000
_cell.length_c   1.000
_cell.angle_alpha   90.00
_cell.angle_beta   90.00
_cell.angle_gamma   90.00
#
_symmetry.space_group_name_H-M   'P 1'
#
loop_
_entity.id
_entity.type
_entity.pdbx_description
1 polymer ?
#
loop_
_entity_poly.entity_id
_entity_poly.type
_entity_poly.pdbx_seq_one_letter_code
_entity_poly.pdbx_strand_id
1 'polypeptide(L)'
;YVAFTDTERLIGDAAKNQAAMNPTNTIFDAKRLIGRRYDDDTVQKDIKLWPFKVINKDRKPFIEVQYKAERKVFSPEEISSMVLTKMKETAEAFLGTTVKDAVVTVPAYFNDSQRQ
;
A
#
# COMPACT_ATOMS: atom_id res chain seq x y z
N TYR A 1 4.05 3.06 4.29
CA TYR A 1 4.79 3.71 3.19
C TYR A 1 5.46 2.64 2.37
N VAL A 2 5.25 2.68 1.06
CA VAL A 2 5.94 1.88 0.05
C VAL A 2 6.31 2.82 -1.08
N ALA A 3 7.57 2.86 -1.51
CA ALA A 3 8.01 3.69 -2.62
C ALA A 3 8.64 2.84 -3.72
N PHE A 4 8.41 3.25 -4.96
CA PHE A 4 8.96 2.62 -6.15
C PHE A 4 9.96 3.57 -6.80
N THR A 5 11.17 3.08 -7.06
CA THR A 5 12.23 3.81 -7.75
C THR A 5 12.58 3.10 -9.06
N ASP A 6 13.52 3.64 -9.83
CA ASP A 6 13.99 3.00 -11.06
C ASP A 6 14.78 1.70 -10.79
N THR A 7 15.27 1.50 -9.57
CA THR A 7 16.14 0.37 -9.21
C THR A 7 15.47 -0.59 -8.25
N GLU A 8 14.73 -0.08 -7.28
CA GLU A 8 14.28 -0.87 -6.13
C GLU A 8 12.94 -0.41 -5.56
N ARG A 9 12.44 -1.23 -4.64
CA ARG A 9 11.23 -0.94 -3.87
C ARG A 9 11.62 -0.71 -2.43
N LEU A 10 11.30 0.47 -1.92
CA LEU A 10 11.55 0.87 -0.53
C LEU A 10 10.29 0.68 0.31
N ILE A 11 10.44 0.26 1.56
CA ILE A 11 9.31 0.01 2.48
C ILE A 11 9.65 0.60 3.86
N GLY A 12 8.66 1.18 4.53
CA GLY A 12 8.83 1.75 5.87
C GLY A 12 9.55 3.11 5.85
N ASP A 13 10.52 3.30 6.75
CA ASP A 13 11.19 4.60 6.95
C ASP A 13 11.94 5.07 5.71
N ALA A 14 12.61 4.15 4.99
CA ALA A 14 13.29 4.48 3.73
C ALA A 14 12.33 5.08 2.70
N ALA A 15 11.13 4.51 2.56
CA ALA A 15 10.10 5.05 1.68
C ALA A 15 9.54 6.40 2.18
N LYS A 16 9.37 6.56 3.49
CA LYS A 16 8.87 7.82 4.08
C LYS A 16 9.85 8.98 3.91
N ASN A 17 11.15 8.74 4.10
CA ASN A 17 12.19 9.76 4.06
C ASN A 17 12.33 10.40 2.67
N GLN A 18 12.11 9.64 1.61
CA GLN A 18 12.18 10.15 0.22
C GLN A 18 10.84 10.62 -0.34
N ALA A 19 9.76 10.63 0.46
CA ALA A 19 8.41 10.96 -0.03
C ALA A 19 8.31 12.35 -0.66
N ALA A 20 9.09 13.32 -0.19
CA ALA A 20 9.13 14.67 -0.76
C ALA A 20 9.83 14.73 -2.12
N MET A 21 10.80 13.84 -2.38
CA MET A 21 11.57 13.80 -3.63
C MET A 21 10.90 12.97 -4.72
N ASN A 22 10.09 11.98 -4.33
CA ASN A 22 9.40 11.06 -5.24
C ASN A 22 7.92 10.88 -4.84
N PRO A 23 7.13 11.96 -4.80
CA PRO A 23 5.79 11.92 -4.19
C PRO A 23 4.80 11.07 -4.98
N THR A 24 4.90 11.04 -6.31
CA THR A 24 3.96 10.32 -7.19
C THR A 24 4.12 8.79 -7.14
N ASN A 25 5.30 8.29 -6.76
CA ASN A 25 5.58 6.86 -6.63
C ASN A 25 5.76 6.42 -5.17
N THR A 26 5.40 7.28 -4.21
CA THR A 26 5.45 6.97 -2.77
C THR A 26 4.06 6.82 -2.21
N ILE A 27 3.68 5.58 -1.94
CA ILE A 27 2.34 5.19 -1.55
C ILE A 27 2.23 5.14 -0.04
N PHE A 28 1.21 5.81 0.46
CA PHE A 28 0.77 5.80 1.85
C PHE A 28 -0.75 5.67 1.89
N ASP A 29 -1.31 5.46 3.09
CA ASP A 29 -2.76 5.37 3.28
C ASP A 29 -3.50 4.32 2.43
N ALA A 30 -2.81 3.30 1.92
CA ALA A 30 -3.43 2.20 1.16
C ALA A 30 -4.60 1.54 1.91
N LYS A 31 -4.54 1.49 3.25
CA LYS A 31 -5.62 1.00 4.12
C LYS A 31 -6.96 1.74 3.96
N ARG A 32 -6.94 2.99 3.47
CA ARG A 32 -8.17 3.75 3.16
C ARG A 32 -8.88 3.23 1.92
N LEU A 33 -8.17 2.51 1.04
CA LEU A 33 -8.68 1.96 -0.23
C LEU A 33 -9.09 0.48 -0.15
N ILE A 34 -8.53 -0.28 0.79
CA ILE A 34 -8.81 -1.73 0.94
C ILE A 34 -10.31 -1.97 1.07
N GLY A 35 -10.81 -2.95 0.30
CA GLY A 35 -12.21 -3.38 0.34
C GLY A 35 -13.25 -2.32 -0.08
N ARG A 36 -12.81 -1.20 -0.69
CA ARG A 36 -13.71 -0.14 -1.19
C ARG A 36 -13.89 -0.20 -2.69
N ARG A 37 -14.92 0.47 -3.19
CA ARG A 37 -15.12 0.67 -4.62
C ARG A 37 -14.49 1.99 -5.05
N TYR A 38 -14.03 2.05 -6.30
CA TYR A 38 -13.39 3.26 -6.83
C TYR A 38 -14.35 4.45 -6.78
N ASP A 39 -15.64 4.22 -7.06
CA ASP A 39 -16.70 5.24 -7.09
C ASP A 39 -17.23 5.64 -5.71
N ASP A 40 -16.73 5.09 -4.60
CA ASP A 40 -17.14 5.51 -3.27
C ASP A 40 -16.76 6.97 -3.01
N ASP A 41 -17.68 7.78 -2.46
CA ASP A 41 -17.47 9.20 -2.18
C ASP A 41 -16.23 9.46 -1.31
N THR A 42 -15.96 8.58 -0.34
CA THR A 42 -14.77 8.70 0.51
C THR A 42 -13.50 8.49 -0.29
N VAL A 43 -13.49 7.53 -1.23
CA VAL A 43 -12.34 7.26 -2.10
C VAL A 43 -12.12 8.45 -3.04
N GLN A 44 -13.18 8.98 -3.65
CA GLN A 44 -13.09 10.14 -4.55
C GLN A 44 -12.61 11.42 -3.84
N LYS A 45 -12.94 11.58 -2.56
CA LYS A 45 -12.42 12.69 -1.73
C LYS A 45 -10.94 12.47 -1.39
N ASP A 46 -10.56 11.28 -0.97
CA ASP A 46 -9.18 10.96 -0.57
C ASP A 46 -8.21 11.05 -1.76
N ILE A 47 -8.61 10.60 -2.96
CA ILE A 47 -7.78 10.67 -4.20
C ILE A 47 -7.33 12.10 -4.50
N LYS A 48 -8.15 13.11 -4.22
CA LYS A 48 -7.82 14.53 -4.47
C LYS A 48 -6.70 15.05 -3.57
N LEU A 49 -6.42 14.36 -2.47
CA LEU A 49 -5.43 14.76 -1.47
C LEU A 49 -4.09 14.05 -1.66
N TRP A 50 -4.03 13.03 -2.51
CA TRP A 50 -2.82 12.24 -2.69
C TRP A 50 -2.02 12.67 -3.92
N PRO A 51 -0.68 12.61 -3.83
CA PRO A 51 0.19 12.90 -4.97
C PRO A 51 0.29 11.75 -5.97
N PHE A 52 -0.04 10.52 -5.55
CA PHE A 52 0.02 9.33 -6.39
C PHE A 52 -1.31 9.06 -7.10
N LYS A 53 -1.23 8.36 -8.24
CA LYS A 53 -2.40 8.12 -9.08
C LYS A 53 -3.17 6.88 -8.64
N VAL A 54 -4.47 7.04 -8.45
CA VAL A 54 -5.40 5.92 -8.27
C VAL A 54 -6.25 5.80 -9.53
N ILE A 55 -6.39 4.58 -10.04
CA ILE A 55 -7.15 4.26 -11.24
C ILE A 55 -8.31 3.32 -10.92
N ASN A 56 -9.35 3.38 -11.76
CA ASN A 56 -10.46 2.44 -11.70
C ASN A 56 -10.11 1.19 -12.51
N LYS A 57 -10.14 0.02 -11.88
CA LYS A 57 -10.07 -1.27 -12.55
C LYS A 57 -11.25 -2.11 -12.07
N ASP A 58 -12.21 -2.34 -12.94
CA ASP A 58 -13.42 -3.14 -12.65
C ASP A 58 -14.19 -2.65 -11.40
N ARG A 59 -14.33 -1.33 -11.24
CA ARG A 59 -14.97 -0.64 -10.10
C ARG A 59 -14.18 -0.73 -8.79
N LYS A 60 -12.94 -1.21 -8.82
CA LYS A 60 -12.03 -1.25 -7.67
C LYS A 60 -10.91 -0.22 -7.83
N PRO A 61 -10.46 0.42 -6.74
CA PRO A 61 -9.33 1.34 -6.79
C PRO A 61 -8.02 0.55 -6.89
N PHE A 62 -7.17 0.94 -7.83
CA PHE A 62 -5.80 0.44 -7.95
C PHE A 62 -4.83 1.62 -7.97
N ILE A 63 -3.61 1.43 -7.50
CA ILE A 63 -2.56 2.43 -7.48
C ILE A 63 -1.65 2.23 -8.70
N GLU A 64 -1.49 3.27 -9.51
CA GLU A 64 -0.56 3.30 -10.65
C GLU A 64 0.74 3.99 -10.25
N VAL A 65 1.87 3.33 -10.50
CA VAL A 65 3.21 3.86 -10.23
C VAL A 65 4.15 3.58 -11.40
N GLN A 66 5.22 4.37 -11.47
CA GLN A 66 6.37 4.09 -12.31
C GLN A 66 7.39 3.28 -11.50
N TYR A 67 7.79 2.11 -12.00
CA TYR A 67 8.77 1.26 -11.36
C TYR A 67 9.67 0.62 -12.43
N LYS A 68 10.99 0.80 -12.31
CA LYS A 68 11.97 0.29 -13.28
C LYS A 68 11.66 0.68 -14.73
N ALA A 69 11.38 1.97 -14.97
CA ALA A 69 10.96 2.49 -16.28
C ALA A 69 9.68 1.85 -16.88
N GLU A 70 8.92 1.08 -16.09
CA GLU A 70 7.63 0.54 -16.49
C GLU A 70 6.48 1.06 -15.63
N ARG A 71 5.30 1.21 -16.25
CA ARG A 71 4.06 1.47 -15.50
C ARG A 71 3.61 0.17 -14.83
N LYS A 72 3.43 0.20 -13.52
CA LYS A 72 2.88 -0.90 -12.73
C LYS A 72 1.60 -0.46 -12.02
N VAL A 73 0.72 -1.42 -11.81
CA VAL A 73 -0.59 -1.22 -11.20
C VAL A 73 -0.72 -2.21 -10.07
N PHE A 74 -0.98 -1.73 -8.87
CA PHE A 74 -1.08 -2.53 -7.65
C PHE A 74 -2.43 -2.33 -6.99
N SER A 75 -3.00 -3.40 -6.48
CA SER A 75 -4.14 -3.35 -5.58
C SER A 75 -3.74 -2.77 -4.21
N PRO A 76 -4.67 -2.17 -3.45
CA PRO A 76 -4.42 -1.74 -2.07
C PRO A 76 -3.91 -2.87 -1.17
N GLU A 77 -4.37 -4.09 -1.41
CA GLU A 77 -3.99 -5.30 -0.70
C GLU A 77 -2.53 -5.69 -1.00
N GLU A 78 -2.07 -5.58 -2.25
CA GLU A 78 -0.66 -5.79 -2.62
C GLU A 78 0.27 -4.75 -1.97
N ILE A 79 -0.13 -3.49 -1.91
CA ILE A 79 0.66 -2.47 -1.20
C ILE A 79 0.73 -2.79 0.30
N SER A 80 -0.37 -3.25 0.88
CA SER A 80 -0.44 -3.61 2.29
C SER A 80 0.37 -4.87 2.60
N SER A 81 0.38 -5.85 1.69
CA SER A 81 1.18 -7.06 1.84
C SER A 81 2.68 -6.75 1.83
N MET A 82 3.15 -5.77 1.05
CA MET A 82 4.54 -5.32 1.10
C MET A 82 4.91 -4.78 2.49
N VAL A 83 4.01 -4.02 3.13
CA VAL A 83 4.23 -3.55 4.51
C VAL A 83 4.26 -4.72 5.49
N LEU A 84 3.33 -5.68 5.37
CA LEU A 84 3.30 -6.86 6.23
C LEU A 84 4.54 -7.74 6.06
N THR A 85 5.04 -7.91 4.84
CA THR A 85 6.31 -8.61 4.57
C THR A 85 7.46 -7.93 5.31
N LYS A 86 7.54 -6.61 5.31
CA LYS A 86 8.58 -5.90 6.07
C LYS A 86 8.45 -6.10 7.59
N MET A 87 7.23 -6.14 8.11
CA MET A 87 6.99 -6.45 9.53
C MET A 87 7.38 -7.89 9.88
N LYS A 88 7.06 -8.84 9.00
CA LYS A 88 7.50 -10.22 9.11
C LYS A 88 9.02 -10.32 9.14
N GLU A 89 9.72 -9.74 8.15
CA GLU A 89 11.18 -9.74 8.09
C GLU A 89 11.81 -9.14 9.37
N THR A 90 11.18 -8.09 9.92
CA THR A 90 11.64 -7.46 11.17
C THR A 90 11.50 -8.41 12.36
N ALA A 91 10.38 -9.13 12.45
CA ALA A 91 10.17 -10.14 13.49
C ALA A 91 11.11 -11.34 13.32
N GLU A 92 11.32 -11.81 12.09
CA GLU A 92 12.23 -12.91 11.78
C GLU A 92 13.70 -12.56 12.09
N ALA A 93 14.12 -11.33 11.79
CA ALA A 93 15.46 -10.84 12.14
C ALA A 93 15.66 -10.76 13.67
N PHE A 94 14.61 -10.40 14.41
CA PHE A 94 14.66 -10.37 15.88
C PHE A 94 14.65 -11.77 16.50
N LEU A 95 13.84 -12.69 15.97
CA LEU A 95 13.67 -14.04 16.52
C LEU A 95 14.69 -15.06 16.00
N GLY A 96 15.36 -14.79 14.88
CA GLY A 96 16.28 -15.71 14.22
C GLY A 96 15.62 -16.93 13.58
N THR A 97 14.30 -16.89 13.36
CA THR A 97 13.52 -17.99 12.81
C THR A 97 12.37 -17.48 11.94
N THR A 98 11.80 -18.36 11.10
CA THR A 98 10.70 -18.03 10.20
C THR A 98 9.38 -17.85 10.95
N VAL A 99 8.68 -16.75 10.68
CA VAL A 99 7.34 -16.48 11.22
C VAL A 99 6.28 -16.87 10.19
N LYS A 100 5.37 -17.76 10.57
CA LYS A 100 4.29 -18.27 9.71
C LYS A 100 2.92 -17.75 10.10
N ASP A 101 2.65 -17.69 11.40
CA ASP A 101 1.34 -17.31 11.94
C ASP A 101 1.36 -15.85 12.41
N ALA A 102 0.26 -15.14 12.15
CA ALA A 102 0.10 -13.75 12.54
C ALA A 102 -1.37 -13.42 12.80
N VAL A 103 -1.61 -12.52 13.75
CA VAL A 103 -2.92 -11.87 13.95
C VAL A 103 -2.78 -10.43 13.49
N VAL A 104 -3.59 -10.03 12.50
CA VAL A 104 -3.58 -8.68 11.94
C VAL A 104 -4.80 -7.91 12.43
N THR A 105 -4.57 -6.74 13.02
CA THR A 105 -5.66 -5.92 13.57
C THR A 105 -6.30 -5.03 12.51
N VAL A 106 -7.61 -4.84 12.63
CA VAL A 106 -8.43 -3.98 11.76
C VAL A 106 -9.33 -3.08 12.60
N PRO A 107 -9.73 -1.90 12.11
CA PRO A 107 -10.69 -1.05 12.82
C PRO A 107 -12.02 -1.78 13.05
N ALA A 108 -12.67 -1.50 14.18
CA ALA A 108 -13.94 -2.15 14.54
C ALA A 108 -15.05 -1.94 13.49
N TYR A 109 -15.04 -0.79 12.81
CA TYR A 109 -16.03 -0.42 11.80
C TYR A 109 -15.74 -0.97 10.39
N PHE A 110 -14.68 -1.75 10.19
CA PHE A 110 -14.44 -2.41 8.90
C PHE A 110 -15.56 -3.40 8.60
N ASN A 111 -16.09 -3.36 7.38
CA ASN A 111 -17.03 -4.36 6.86
C ASN A 111 -16.28 -5.62 6.39
N ASP A 112 -17.02 -6.67 6.03
CA ASP A 112 -16.44 -7.95 5.64
C ASP A 112 -15.50 -7.86 4.44
N SER A 113 -15.84 -7.04 3.43
CA SER A 113 -14.97 -6.85 2.26
C SER A 113 -13.65 -6.16 2.60
N GLN A 114 -13.57 -5.41 3.71
CA GLN A 114 -12.33 -4.76 4.16
C GLN A 114 -11.53 -5.66 5.12
N ARG A 115 -12.15 -6.72 5.65
CA ARG A 115 -11.53 -7.70 6.55
C ARG A 115 -10.91 -8.87 5.79
N GLN A 116 -11.50 -9.23 4.65
CA GLN A 116 -11.09 -10.35 3.79
C GLN A 116 -9.89 -10.00 2.92
#